data_AF-A0A2V7UZT3-F1
#
_entry.id   AF-A0A2V7UZT3-F1
#
_cell.length_a   1.000
_cell.length_b   1.000
_cell.length_c   1.000
_cell.angle_alpha   90.00
_cell.angle_beta   90.00
_cell.angle_gamma   90.00
#
_symmetry.space_group_name_H-M   'P 1'
#
loop_
_entity.id
_entity.type
_entity.pdbx_description
1 polymer ?
#
loop_
_entity_poly.entity_id
_entity_poly.type
_entity_poly.pdbx_seq_one_letter_code
_entity_poly.pdbx_strand_id
1 'polypeptide(L)'
;MLGLIRIHPVLDREDVPPFFLESVVYHEMLHHYLGGVPDRAGRTVYHSRTFRQAEARYPWHREALAWEKENLPHLLRASQALDRERRATLAPQRTARAGARQRR
;
A
#
# COMPACT_ATOMS: atom_id res chain seq x y z
N MET A 1 0.12 -0.93 20.28
CA MET A 1 0.26 -1.46 18.91
C MET A 1 0.87 -0.36 18.06
N LEU A 2 2.02 -0.58 17.45
CA LEU A 2 2.70 0.44 16.65
C LEU A 2 1.87 0.75 15.40
N GLY A 3 1.57 2.02 15.14
CA GLY A 3 0.89 2.52 13.94
C GLY A 3 1.80 2.47 12.72
N LEU A 4 2.19 1.27 12.30
CA LEU A 4 3.07 1.06 11.16
C LEU A 4 2.30 1.31 9.85
N ILE A 5 2.56 2.47 9.24
CA ILE A 5 2.14 2.79 7.88
C ILE A 5 3.08 2.10 6.90
N ARG A 6 2.52 1.34 5.94
CA ARG A 6 3.27 0.64 4.91
C ARG A 6 2.90 1.21 3.55
N ILE A 7 3.89 1.75 2.86
CA ILE A 7 3.74 2.23 1.48
C ILE A 7 4.48 1.29 0.54
N HIS A 8 3.86 0.98 -0.60
CA HIS A 8 4.52 0.16 -1.61
C HIS A 8 5.61 0.99 -2.32
N PRO A 9 6.84 0.46 -2.50
CA PRO A 9 7.97 1.17 -3.10
C PRO A 9 7.78 1.54 -4.58
N VAL A 10 6.70 1.08 -5.21
CA VAL A 10 6.29 1.58 -6.53
C VAL A 10 5.99 3.09 -6.48
N LEU A 11 5.69 3.64 -5.31
CA LEU A 11 5.46 5.08 -5.15
C LEU A 11 6.75 5.90 -5.02
N ASP A 12 7.94 5.27 -5.02
CA ASP A 12 9.23 5.97 -5.01
C ASP A 12 9.63 6.50 -6.41
N ARG A 13 8.79 6.34 -7.42
CA ARG A 13 9.08 6.77 -8.80
C ARG A 13 9.00 8.30 -8.93
N GLU A 14 9.86 8.87 -9.78
CA GLU A 14 9.90 10.32 -10.03
C GLU A 14 8.61 10.89 -10.64
N ASP A 15 7.82 10.05 -11.34
CA ASP A 15 6.54 10.45 -11.93
C ASP A 15 5.38 10.48 -10.92
N VAL A 16 5.63 10.08 -9.66
CA VAL A 16 4.65 10.16 -8.58
C VAL A 16 4.76 11.53 -7.91
N PRO A 17 3.74 12.39 -8.01
CA PRO A 17 3.82 13.71 -7.42
C PRO A 17 3.73 13.65 -5.89
N PRO A 18 4.41 14.55 -5.14
CA PRO A 18 4.41 14.56 -3.68
C PRO A 18 3.01 14.60 -3.07
N PHE A 19 2.09 15.40 -3.63
CA PHE A 19 0.71 15.49 -3.13
C PHE A 19 -0.05 14.15 -3.22
N PHE A 20 0.31 13.28 -4.16
CA PHE A 20 -0.31 11.95 -4.23
C PHE A 20 0.27 11.03 -3.17
N LEU A 21 1.59 11.01 -2.98
CA LEU A 21 2.23 10.24 -1.91
C LEU A 21 1.69 10.64 -0.53
N GLU A 22 1.58 11.94 -0.28
CA GLU A 22 0.98 12.50 0.94
C GLU A 22 -0.49 12.05 1.12
N SER A 23 -1.27 11.97 0.03
CA SER A 23 -2.65 11.46 0.08
C SER A 23 -2.73 9.99 0.50
N VAL A 24 -1.79 9.15 0.04
CA VAL A 24 -1.73 7.73 0.41
C VAL A 24 -1.32 7.60 1.87
N VAL A 25 -0.34 8.37 2.34
CA VAL A 25 0.02 8.39 3.77
C VAL A 25 -1.16 8.82 4.62
N TYR A 26 -1.89 9.87 4.22
CA TYR A 26 -3.10 10.32 4.91
C TYR A 26 -4.18 9.23 4.95
N HIS A 27 -4.38 8.52 3.85
CA HIS A 27 -5.29 7.37 3.77
C HIS A 27 -4.94 6.27 4.78
N GLU A 28 -3.68 5.87 4.83
CA GLU A 28 -3.21 4.86 5.78
C GLU A 28 -3.33 5.33 7.24
N MET A 29 -3.07 6.63 7.51
CA MET A 29 -3.32 7.23 8.82
C MET A 29 -4.80 7.13 9.23
N LEU A 30 -5.72 7.35 8.29
CA LEU A 30 -7.16 7.20 8.55
C LEU A 30 -7.54 5.76 8.86
N HIS A 31 -6.91 4.76 8.24
CA HIS A 31 -7.12 3.36 8.59
C HIS A 31 -6.74 3.06 10.03
N HIS A 32 -5.61 3.60 10.50
CA HIS A 32 -5.21 3.46 11.90
C HIS A 32 -6.10 4.24 12.87
N TYR A 33 -6.54 5.44 12.49
CA TYR A 33 -7.33 6.32 13.34
C TYR A 33 -8.79 5.87 13.49
N LEU A 34 -9.44 5.48 12.39
CA LEU A 34 -10.86 5.13 12.36
C LEU A 34 -11.13 3.63 12.50
N GLY A 35 -10.16 2.79 12.13
CA GLY A 35 -10.34 1.34 12.09
C GLY A 35 -11.44 0.89 11.12
N GLY A 36 -11.86 -0.36 11.27
CA GLY A 36 -12.99 -0.92 10.53
C GLY A 36 -14.29 -0.88 11.36
N VAL A 37 -15.42 -0.67 10.70
CA VAL A 37 -16.76 -0.69 11.32
C VAL A 37 -17.60 -1.84 10.75
N PRO A 38 -18.47 -2.49 11.53
CA PRO A 38 -19.33 -3.55 11.01
C PRO A 38 -20.44 -3.00 10.09
N ASP A 39 -20.72 -3.69 8.99
CA ASP A 39 -21.92 -3.47 8.18
C ASP A 39 -23.15 -4.21 8.75
N ARG A 40 -24.30 -4.06 8.08
CA ARG A 40 -25.56 -4.73 8.50
C ARG A 40 -25.48 -6.25 8.49
N ALA A 41 -24.53 -6.83 7.77
CA ALA A 41 -24.27 -8.26 7.70
C ALA A 41 -23.10 -8.71 8.60
N GLY A 42 -22.56 -7.81 9.45
CA GLY A 42 -21.46 -8.09 10.36
C GLY A 42 -20.07 -8.11 9.71
N ARG A 43 -19.93 -7.70 8.45
CA ARG A 43 -18.64 -7.62 7.76
C ARG A 43 -17.93 -6.32 8.10
N THR A 44 -16.61 -6.38 8.29
CA THR A 44 -15.80 -5.18 8.55
C THR A 44 -15.65 -4.33 7.30
N VAL A 45 -15.99 -3.04 7.41
CA VAL A 45 -15.86 -2.02 6.38
C VAL A 45 -14.86 -0.97 6.85
N TYR A 46 -13.74 -0.85 6.14
CA TYR A 46 -12.69 0.12 6.46
C TYR A 46 -12.96 1.48 5.80
N HIS A 47 -13.45 1.48 4.55
CA HIS A 47 -13.86 2.70 3.85
C HIS A 47 -15.35 2.99 4.09
N SER A 48 -15.69 3.35 5.33
CA SER A 48 -17.05 3.76 5.71
C SER A 48 -17.41 5.15 5.15
N ARG A 49 -18.66 5.62 5.37
CA ARG A 49 -19.03 7.01 5.04
C ARG A 49 -18.17 8.02 5.81
N THR A 50 -17.94 7.77 7.10
CA THR A 50 -17.08 8.59 7.97
C THR A 50 -15.64 8.61 7.45
N PHE A 51 -15.12 7.47 6.99
CA PHE A 51 -13.80 7.40 6.37
C PHE A 51 -13.71 8.30 5.15
N ARG A 52 -14.62 8.15 4.18
CA ARG A 52 -14.62 8.96 2.95
C ARG A 52 -14.75 10.47 3.23
N GLN A 53 -15.53 10.82 4.26
CA GLN A 53 -15.66 12.22 4.69
C GLN A 53 -14.38 12.78 5.32
N ALA A 54 -13.63 11.95 6.06
CA ALA A 54 -12.33 12.34 6.60
C ALA A 54 -11.29 12.43 5.49
N GLU A 55 -11.25 11.45 4.59
CA GLU A 55 -10.37 11.41 3.42
C GLU A 55 -10.52 12.66 2.55
N ALA A 56 -11.77 13.10 2.32
CA ALA A 56 -12.07 14.31 1.56
C ALA A 56 -11.60 15.62 2.21
N ARG A 57 -11.06 15.60 3.43
CA ARG A 57 -10.46 16.77 4.10
C ARG A 57 -9.00 16.98 3.73
N TYR A 58 -8.38 16.03 3.05
CA TYR A 58 -7.03 16.20 2.54
C TYR A 58 -7.00 17.37 1.52
N PRO A 59 -6.08 18.35 1.63
CA PRO A 59 -6.12 19.57 0.83
C PRO A 59 -6.15 19.35 -0.69
N TRP A 60 -5.46 18.32 -1.18
CA TRP A 60 -5.38 17.99 -2.61
C TRP A 60 -6.15 16.70 -2.95
N HIS A 61 -7.24 16.42 -2.24
CA HIS A 61 -8.00 15.18 -2.41
C HIS A 61 -8.50 14.99 -3.83
N ARG A 62 -8.99 16.06 -4.48
CA ARG A 62 -9.54 15.96 -5.84
C ARG A 62 -8.45 15.70 -6.87
N GLU A 63 -7.31 16.38 -6.73
CA GLU A 63 -6.14 16.24 -7.56
C GLU A 63 -5.53 14.85 -7.40
N ALA A 64 -5.44 14.33 -6.18
CA ALA A 64 -5.01 12.97 -5.89
C ALA A 64 -5.90 11.92 -6.55
N LEU A 65 -7.24 12.06 -6.45
CA LEU A 65 -8.17 11.15 -7.11
C LEU A 65 -8.09 11.21 -8.65
N ALA A 66 -7.93 12.41 -9.21
CA ALA A 66 -7.77 12.58 -10.65
C ALA A 66 -6.48 11.90 -11.15
N TRP A 67 -5.37 12.17 -10.48
CA TRP A 67 -4.08 11.58 -10.80
C TRP A 67 -4.11 10.05 -10.62
N GLU A 68 -4.74 9.54 -9.55
CA GLU A 68 -4.92 8.10 -9.35
C GLU A 68 -5.67 7.48 -10.53
N LYS A 69 -6.81 8.05 -10.91
CA LYS A 69 -7.62 7.51 -12.01
C LYS A 69 -6.84 7.43 -13.33
N GLU A 70 -5.98 8.41 -13.60
CA GLU A 70 -5.16 8.47 -14.81
C GLU A 70 -3.97 7.49 -14.76
N ASN A 71 -3.37 7.28 -13.59
CA ASN A 71 -2.08 6.58 -13.45
C ASN A 71 -2.19 5.16 -12.85
N LEU A 72 -3.33 4.81 -12.24
CA LEU A 72 -3.51 3.53 -11.52
C LEU A 72 -3.19 2.30 -12.38
N PRO A 73 -3.65 2.17 -13.65
CA PRO A 73 -3.31 1.01 -14.46
C PRO A 73 -1.80 0.86 -14.68
N HIS A 74 -1.09 1.98 -14.79
CA HIS A 74 0.37 2.00 -14.98
C HIS A 74 1.11 1.64 -13.68
N LEU A 75 0.70 2.22 -12.55
CA LEU A 75 1.23 1.89 -11.24
C LEU A 75 1.06 0.40 -10.90
N LEU A 76 -0.11 -0.18 -11.18
CA LEU A 76 -0.36 -1.60 -10.91
C LEU A 76 0.58 -2.50 -11.72
N ARG A 77 0.82 -2.19 -13.00
CA ARG A 77 1.79 -2.93 -13.83
C ARG A 77 3.21 -2.78 -13.31
N ALA A 78 3.61 -1.56 -12.95
CA ALA A 78 4.93 -1.28 -12.39
C ALA A 78 5.16 -2.01 -11.05
N SER A 79 4.14 -2.03 -10.17
CA SER A 79 4.17 -2.74 -8.90
C SER A 79 4.40 -4.24 -9.12
N GLN A 80 3.65 -4.85 -10.04
CA GLN A 80 3.80 -6.26 -10.37
C GLN A 80 5.16 -6.60 -10.96
N ALA A 81 5.74 -5.71 -11.79
CA ALA A 81 7.09 -5.87 -12.31
C ALA A 81 8.13 -5.84 -11.18
N LEU A 82 8.07 -4.81 -10.33
CA LEU A 82 8.95 -4.66 -9.17
C LEU A 82 8.87 -5.86 -8.22
N ASP A 83 7.67 -6.37 -7.94
CA ASP A 83 7.48 -7.55 -7.10
C ASP A 83 8.07 -8.84 -7.71
N ARG A 84 8.00 -8.98 -9.04
CA ARG A 84 8.64 -10.12 -9.73
C ARG A 84 10.15 -10.02 -9.66
N GLU A 85 10.72 -8.85 -9.89
CA GLU A 85 12.15 -8.59 -9.78
C GLU A 85 12.66 -8.86 -8.36
N ARG A 86 12.01 -8.29 -7.34
CA ARG A 86 12.36 -8.51 -5.93
C ARG A 86 12.35 -9.98 -5.55
N ARG A 87 11.35 -10.75 -6.02
CA ARG A 87 11.29 -12.20 -5.79
C ARG A 87 12.43 -12.94 -6.48
N ALA A 88 12.79 -12.56 -7.70
CA ALA A 88 13.92 -13.16 -8.41
C ALA A 88 15.26 -12.90 -7.70
N THR A 89 15.50 -11.68 -7.21
CA THR A 89 16.71 -11.32 -6.46
C THR A 89 16.82 -12.06 -5.11
N LEU A 90 15.69 -12.35 -4.46
CA LEU A 90 15.67 -13.05 -3.15
C LEU A 90 15.66 -14.59 -3.28
N ALA A 91 15.41 -15.14 -4.46
CA ALA A 91 15.38 -16.58 -4.73
C ALA A 91 16.71 -17.34 -4.48
N PRO A 92 17.94 -16.78 -4.65
CA PRO A 92 19.17 -17.54 -4.47
C PRO A 92 19.51 -17.89 -3.01
N GLN A 93 18.82 -17.30 -2.01
CA GLN A 93 19.21 -17.47 -0.60
C GLN A 93 18.49 -18.62 0.14
N ARG A 94 17.53 -19.30 -0.49
CA ARG A 94 16.80 -20.43 0.15
C ARG A 94 17.44 -21.81 -0.07
N THR A 95 18.33 -21.96 -1.05
CA THR A 95 18.98 -23.26 -1.35
C THR A 95 20.27 -23.51 -0.56
N ALA A 96 20.92 -22.47 -0.05
CA ALA A 96 22.19 -22.61 0.70
C ALA A 96 22.02 -23.06 2.17
N ARG A 97 20.82 -22.93 2.77
CA ARG A 97 20.59 -23.27 4.19
C ARG A 97 20.18 -24.72 4.46
N ALA A 98 19.93 -25.51 3.42
CA ALA A 98 19.48 -26.91 3.56
C ALA A 98 20.63 -27.95 3.62
N GLY A 99 21.90 -27.55 3.40
CA GLY A 99 23.02 -28.48 3.30
C GLY A 99 23.86 -28.72 4.57
N ALA A 100 23.62 -27.98 5.66
CA ALA A 100 24.55 -27.95 6.81
C ALA A 100 24.07 -28.75 8.04
N ARG A 101 23.33 -29.85 7.86
CA ARG A 101 22.87 -30.65 9.01
C ARG A 101 22.70 -32.15 8.73
N GLN A 102 23.75 -32.84 8.29
CA GLN A 102 23.88 -34.29 8.54
C GLN A 102 25.32 -34.78 8.31
N ARG A 103 26.19 -34.66 9.32
CA ARG A 103 27.37 -35.52 9.50
C ARG A 103 27.67 -35.63 11.00
N ARG A 104 27.04 -36.58 11.67
CA ARG A 104 27.52 -37.28 12.86
C ARG A 104 26.87 -38.66 12.88
#